data_AF-A0A1J3FRH7-F1
#
_entry.id   AF-A0A1J3FRH7-F1
#
_cell.length_a   1.000
_cell.length_b   1.000
_cell.length_c   1.000
_cell.angle_alpha   90.00
_cell.angle_beta   90.00
_cell.angle_gamma   90.00
#
_symmetry.space_group_name_H-M   'P 1'
#
loop_
_entity.id
_entity.type
_entity.pdbx_description
1 polymer ?
#
loop_
_entity_poly.entity_id
_entity_poly.type
_entity_poly.pdbx_seq_one_letter_code
_entity_poly.pdbx_strand_id
1 'polypeptide(L)'
;MARLKQAKEEAEKELAEYKTKTEQDFQMKLEEVQNGTYIFCLFGFRCLNVKRLEQETHAKSEQLKNEATRIGNDWSMALSLSLPQPASLTLSLSVVVPRRRFGSIRCGPRDNRGPLLKGRILSSEAIQSIQSLKRANRTGSLSLSLPPLRRLLKADLLAVLRELLRQDHCTLAVHVLSTLRSEYPPLDLTLYAEVVTALSRNGERDQIDRLMGELEGIQGGYESDKALVKLIKAVVGAERRESAVRIYAMMRESGWGSESWEADEYLAEVLSKGLRRLGEEDLAAEVATQSQRLRKGGT
;
A
#
# COMPACT_ATOMS: atom_id res chain seq x y z
N MET A 1 -39.45 -52.75 -11.78
CA MET A 1 -38.27 -52.51 -10.91
C MET A 1 -36.97 -52.27 -11.67
N ALA A 2 -36.61 -53.08 -12.68
CA ALA A 2 -35.34 -52.92 -13.40
C ALA A 2 -35.21 -51.58 -14.16
N ARG A 3 -36.25 -51.14 -14.88
CA ARG A 3 -36.24 -49.86 -15.63
C ARG A 3 -36.11 -48.61 -14.74
N LEU A 4 -36.70 -48.64 -13.54
CA LEU A 4 -36.59 -47.54 -12.57
C LEU A 4 -35.19 -47.46 -11.95
N LYS A 5 -34.54 -48.62 -11.72
CA LYS A 5 -33.15 -48.66 -11.27
C LYS A 5 -32.22 -48.12 -12.35
N GLN A 6 -32.43 -48.53 -13.60
CA GLN A 6 -31.66 -48.04 -14.74
C GLN A 6 -31.79 -46.53 -14.93
N ALA A 7 -33.02 -45.99 -14.88
CA ALA A 7 -33.24 -44.55 -14.99
C ALA A 7 -32.62 -43.74 -13.83
N LYS A 8 -32.59 -44.31 -12.62
CA LYS A 8 -31.93 -43.69 -11.46
C LYS A 8 -30.41 -43.66 -11.62
N GLU A 9 -29.83 -44.77 -12.09
CA GLU A 9 -28.39 -44.89 -12.30
C GLU A 9 -27.91 -43.97 -13.44
N GLU A 10 -28.73 -43.81 -14.49
CA GLU A 10 -28.48 -42.86 -15.58
C GLU A 10 -28.53 -41.40 -15.10
N ALA A 11 -29.54 -41.02 -14.30
CA ALA A 11 -29.62 -39.68 -13.73
C ALA A 11 -28.48 -39.37 -12.73
N GLU A 12 -28.05 -40.35 -11.92
CA GLU A 12 -26.91 -40.18 -11.01
C GLU A 12 -25.59 -40.02 -11.77
N LYS A 13 -25.44 -40.71 -12.90
CA LYS A 13 -24.29 -40.57 -13.79
C LYS A 13 -24.24 -39.19 -14.45
N GLU A 14 -25.35 -38.69 -14.97
CA GLU A 14 -25.43 -37.33 -15.55
C GLU A 14 -25.11 -36.25 -14.51
N LEU A 15 -25.56 -36.43 -13.26
CA LEU A 15 -25.26 -35.49 -12.18
C LEU A 15 -23.77 -35.50 -11.79
N ALA A 16 -23.11 -36.66 -11.85
CA ALA A 16 -21.68 -36.79 -11.60
C ALA A 16 -20.86 -36.17 -12.75
N GLU A 17 -21.28 -36.37 -14.01
CA GLU A 17 -20.67 -35.75 -15.19
C GLU A 17 -20.84 -34.22 -15.17
N TYR A 18 -22.02 -33.71 -14.80
CA TYR A 18 -22.24 -32.27 -14.65
C TYR A 18 -21.35 -31.68 -13.55
N LYS A 19 -21.28 -32.32 -12.37
CA LYS A 19 -20.42 -31.86 -11.27
C LYS A 19 -18.95 -31.81 -11.67
N THR A 20 -18.44 -32.88 -12.27
CA THR A 20 -17.04 -32.96 -12.71
C THR A 20 -16.71 -31.93 -13.78
N LYS A 21 -17.62 -31.72 -14.75
CA LYS A 21 -17.47 -30.66 -15.76
C LYS A 21 -17.48 -29.26 -15.15
N THR A 22 -18.39 -29.00 -14.21
CA THR A 22 -18.40 -27.69 -13.52
C THR A 22 -17.14 -27.47 -12.70
N GLU A 23 -16.66 -28.51 -11.98
CA GLU A 23 -15.41 -28.45 -11.22
C GLU A 23 -14.22 -28.19 -12.13
N GLN A 24 -14.17 -28.84 -13.30
CA GLN A 24 -13.14 -28.63 -14.32
C GLN A 24 -13.20 -27.21 -14.92
N ASP A 25 -14.38 -26.68 -15.21
CA ASP A 25 -14.54 -25.30 -15.69
C ASP A 25 -14.14 -24.27 -14.62
N PHE A 26 -14.43 -24.54 -13.34
CA PHE A 26 -13.94 -23.72 -12.23
C PHE A 26 -12.42 -23.81 -12.13
N GLN A 27 -11.85 -25.00 -12.24
CA GLN A 27 -10.40 -25.20 -12.18
C GLN A 27 -9.68 -24.55 -13.37
N MET A 28 -10.27 -24.61 -14.56
CA MET A 28 -9.77 -23.94 -15.76
C MET A 28 -9.83 -22.43 -15.63
N LYS A 29 -10.92 -21.87 -15.08
CA LYS A 29 -11.01 -20.42 -14.78
C LYS A 29 -10.04 -20.00 -13.68
N LEU A 30 -9.81 -20.85 -12.68
CA LEU A 30 -8.78 -20.62 -11.67
C LEU A 30 -7.38 -20.68 -12.29
N GLU A 31 -7.12 -21.62 -13.20
CA GLU A 31 -5.88 -21.72 -13.95
C GLU A 31 -5.72 -20.59 -14.96
N GLU A 32 -6.77 -20.07 -15.57
CA GLU A 32 -6.74 -18.93 -16.49
C GLU A 32 -6.50 -17.62 -15.72
N VAL A 33 -7.15 -17.45 -14.56
CA VAL A 33 -6.86 -16.36 -13.62
C VAL A 33 -5.44 -16.50 -13.05
N GLN A 34 -5.01 -17.72 -12.72
CA GLN A 34 -3.64 -18.00 -12.31
C GLN A 34 -2.68 -17.78 -13.47
N ASN A 35 -3.00 -18.10 -14.73
CA ASN A 35 -2.14 -17.97 -15.90
C ASN A 35 -2.00 -16.51 -16.36
N GLY A 36 -3.09 -15.74 -16.31
CA GLY A 36 -3.05 -14.28 -16.39
C GLY A 36 -2.27 -13.66 -15.22
N THR A 37 -2.29 -14.30 -14.05
CA THR A 37 -1.41 -13.96 -12.91
C THR A 37 0.02 -14.53 -13.08
N TYR A 38 0.26 -15.57 -13.89
CA TYR A 38 1.57 -16.22 -14.07
C TYR A 38 2.40 -15.51 -15.13
N ILE A 39 1.78 -14.84 -16.11
CA ILE A 39 2.46 -13.81 -16.91
C ILE A 39 2.94 -12.67 -16.00
N PHE A 40 2.19 -12.36 -14.94
CA PHE A 40 2.59 -11.40 -13.89
C PHE A 40 3.62 -11.98 -12.89
N CYS A 41 3.63 -13.31 -12.66
CA CYS A 41 4.58 -13.99 -11.78
C CYS A 41 5.89 -14.44 -12.46
N LEU A 42 5.95 -14.51 -13.79
CA LEU A 42 7.22 -14.65 -14.53
C LEU A 42 8.17 -13.46 -14.23
N PHE A 43 7.61 -12.32 -13.81
CA PHE A 43 8.31 -11.17 -13.24
C PHE A 43 8.26 -11.10 -11.70
N GLY A 44 8.16 -12.23 -10.99
CA GLY A 44 8.69 -12.37 -9.62
C GLY A 44 8.05 -11.61 -8.45
N PHE A 45 6.92 -10.91 -8.57
CA PHE A 45 6.48 -9.99 -7.51
C PHE A 45 5.28 -10.40 -6.62
N ARG A 46 4.67 -11.60 -6.74
CA ARG A 46 3.45 -11.93 -5.96
C ARG A 46 3.48 -13.09 -4.97
N CYS A 47 4.49 -13.97 -4.96
CA CYS A 47 4.48 -15.17 -4.09
C CYS A 47 5.38 -15.11 -2.85
N LEU A 48 6.16 -14.05 -2.66
CA LEU A 48 7.07 -13.92 -1.51
C LEU A 48 6.36 -13.46 -0.23
N ASN A 49 5.37 -12.57 -0.35
CA ASN A 49 4.73 -11.98 0.84
C ASN A 49 3.71 -12.89 1.51
N VAL A 50 2.91 -13.66 0.76
CA VAL A 50 1.96 -14.62 1.37
C VAL A 50 2.72 -15.70 2.14
N LYS A 51 3.75 -16.30 1.52
CA LYS A 51 4.58 -17.32 2.17
C LYS A 51 5.35 -16.79 3.38
N ARG A 52 5.83 -15.54 3.32
CA ARG A 52 6.48 -14.88 4.48
C ARG A 52 5.47 -14.60 5.58
N LEU A 53 4.26 -14.13 5.25
CA LEU A 53 3.21 -13.88 6.24
C LEU A 53 2.80 -15.18 6.95
N GLU A 54 2.64 -16.26 6.21
CA GLU A 54 2.37 -17.60 6.76
C GLU A 54 3.49 -18.06 7.70
N GLN A 55 4.76 -17.86 7.32
CA GLN A 55 5.89 -18.21 8.18
C GLN A 55 5.92 -17.38 9.47
N GLU A 56 5.66 -16.07 9.38
CA GLU A 56 5.59 -15.18 10.55
C GLU A 56 4.41 -15.55 11.48
N THR A 57 3.24 -15.90 10.93
CA THR A 57 2.09 -16.30 11.74
C THR A 57 2.32 -17.65 12.42
N HIS A 58 2.94 -18.61 11.72
CA HIS A 58 3.34 -19.89 12.31
C HIS A 58 4.36 -19.70 13.45
N ALA A 59 5.41 -18.91 13.23
CA ALA A 59 6.42 -18.63 14.25
C ALA A 59 5.82 -17.96 15.50
N LYS A 60 4.90 -17.00 15.29
CA LYS A 60 4.25 -16.29 16.40
C LYS A 60 3.24 -17.16 17.16
N SER A 61 2.56 -18.07 16.45
CA SER A 61 1.69 -19.07 17.08
C SER A 61 2.49 -20.00 17.99
N GLU A 62 3.64 -20.49 17.53
CA GLU A 62 4.53 -21.34 18.33
C GLU A 62 5.11 -20.60 19.54
N GLN A 63 5.50 -19.32 19.36
CA GLN A 63 5.95 -18.51 20.49
C GLN A 63 4.86 -18.36 21.56
N LEU A 64 3.61 -18.08 21.16
CA LEU A 64 2.49 -17.94 22.09
C LEU A 64 2.15 -19.25 22.81
N LYS A 65 2.24 -20.40 22.12
CA LYS A 65 2.09 -21.72 22.75
C LYS A 65 3.18 -21.95 23.81
N ASN A 66 4.43 -21.64 23.48
CA ASN A 66 5.55 -21.78 24.41
C ASN A 66 5.38 -20.86 25.65
N GLU A 67 4.97 -19.60 25.44
CA GLU A 67 4.66 -18.67 26.54
C GLU A 67 3.53 -19.20 27.43
N ALA A 68 2.45 -19.72 26.83
CA ALA A 68 1.33 -20.31 27.55
C ALA A 68 1.75 -21.54 28.39
N THR A 69 2.61 -22.40 27.84
CA THR A 69 3.16 -23.54 28.61
C THR A 69 4.04 -23.10 29.77
N ARG A 70 4.83 -22.02 29.62
CA ARG A 70 5.64 -21.46 30.71
C ARG A 70 4.77 -20.90 31.82
N ILE A 71 3.77 -20.09 31.48
CA ILE A 71 2.83 -19.53 32.45
C ILE A 71 2.07 -20.65 33.18
N GLY A 72 1.66 -21.72 32.48
CA GLY A 72 1.02 -22.88 33.09
C GLY A 72 1.95 -23.62 34.07
N ASN A 73 3.22 -23.79 33.72
CA ASN A 73 4.21 -24.42 34.58
C ASN A 73 4.56 -23.56 35.79
N ASP A 74 4.66 -22.24 35.64
CA ASP A 74 4.88 -21.30 36.74
C ASP A 74 3.72 -21.33 37.75
N TRP A 75 2.47 -21.42 37.25
CA TRP A 75 1.29 -21.61 38.10
C TRP A 75 1.30 -22.96 38.82
N SER A 76 1.72 -24.02 38.14
CA SER A 76 1.91 -25.35 38.75
C SER A 76 2.99 -25.33 39.84
N MET A 77 4.12 -24.64 39.62
CA MET A 77 5.17 -24.50 40.63
C MET A 77 4.72 -23.63 41.82
N ALA A 78 3.98 -22.55 41.56
CA ALA A 78 3.42 -21.70 42.61
C ALA A 78 2.38 -22.43 43.48
N LEU A 79 1.61 -23.38 42.92
CA LEU A 79 0.74 -24.26 43.70
C LEU A 79 1.49 -25.38 44.45
N SER A 80 2.71 -25.72 44.03
CA SER A 80 3.50 -26.83 44.60
C SER A 80 4.42 -26.41 45.76
N LEU A 81 4.68 -25.10 45.91
CA LEU A 81 5.39 -24.55 47.06
C LEU A 81 4.38 -24.29 48.19
N SER A 82 4.25 -25.27 49.06
CA SER A 82 3.49 -25.22 50.30
C SER A 82 3.83 -23.98 51.13
N LEU A 83 2.78 -23.23 51.45
CA LEU A 83 2.78 -22.09 52.37
C LEU A 83 3.23 -22.55 53.78
N PRO A 84 4.31 -22.02 54.38
CA PRO A 84 4.48 -22.09 55.82
C PRO A 84 3.60 -21.01 56.44
N GLN A 85 2.67 -21.41 57.32
CA GLN A 85 1.94 -20.47 58.18
C GLN A 85 2.92 -19.76 59.12
N PRO A 86 2.87 -18.42 59.26
CA PRO A 86 3.41 -17.77 60.44
C PRO A 86 2.31 -17.42 61.44
N ALA A 87 2.62 -17.73 62.70
CA ALA A 87 1.90 -17.32 63.88
C ALA A 87 1.87 -15.80 64.04
N SER A 88 0.80 -15.32 64.66
CA SER A 88 0.54 -13.94 65.06
C SER A 88 1.69 -13.33 65.85
N LEU A 89 2.26 -12.22 65.37
CA LEU A 89 2.94 -11.22 66.20
C LEU A 89 2.63 -9.82 65.67
N THR A 90 1.92 -9.05 66.49
CA THR A 90 1.74 -7.61 66.39
C THR A 90 3.04 -6.89 66.69
N LEU A 91 3.52 -6.06 65.76
CA LEU A 91 4.43 -4.95 66.06
C LEU A 91 4.32 -3.86 64.99
N SER A 92 4.04 -2.65 65.47
CA SER A 92 3.92 -1.41 64.73
C SER A 92 5.28 -0.94 64.22
N LEU A 93 5.33 -0.47 62.96
CA LEU A 93 6.36 0.47 62.53
C LEU A 93 5.80 1.38 61.43
N SER A 94 5.75 2.67 61.75
CA SER A 94 5.24 3.74 60.90
C SER A 94 6.15 3.98 59.71
N VAL A 95 5.72 3.59 58.51
CA VAL A 95 6.39 3.98 57.26
C VAL A 95 5.72 5.23 56.71
N VAL A 96 6.40 6.37 56.85
CA VAL A 96 6.04 7.62 56.17
C VAL A 96 6.33 7.45 54.69
N VAL A 97 5.28 7.25 53.89
CA VAL A 97 5.38 7.25 52.42
C VAL A 97 5.29 8.70 51.94
N PRO A 98 6.27 9.22 51.16
CA PRO A 98 6.18 10.55 50.61
C PRO A 98 5.03 10.61 49.62
N ARG A 99 4.03 11.44 49.93
CA ARG A 99 2.83 11.68 49.14
C ARG A 99 3.20 12.35 47.82
N ARG A 100 3.54 11.57 46.79
CA ARG A 100 3.58 12.06 45.41
C ARG A 100 2.19 12.58 45.07
N ARG A 101 2.05 13.88 44.89
CA ARG A 101 0.82 14.49 44.38
C ARG A 101 0.66 14.02 42.94
N PHE A 102 -0.10 12.95 42.75
CA PHE A 102 -0.72 12.69 41.45
C PHE A 102 -1.60 13.90 41.16
N GLY A 103 -1.19 14.74 40.21
CA GLY A 103 -2.09 15.70 39.62
C GLY A 103 -3.30 14.92 39.14
N SER A 104 -4.46 15.21 39.71
CA SER A 104 -5.73 14.62 39.27
C SER A 104 -5.89 14.97 37.78
N ILE A 105 -5.65 14.00 36.90
CA ILE A 105 -6.04 14.11 35.51
C ILE A 105 -7.56 14.08 35.52
N ARG A 106 -8.18 15.26 35.46
CA ARG A 106 -9.62 15.38 35.26
C ARG A 106 -9.94 14.92 33.84
N CYS A 107 -10.26 13.65 33.67
CA CYS A 107 -11.02 13.19 32.51
C CYS A 107 -12.45 13.69 32.70
N GLY A 108 -12.83 14.77 32.02
CA GLY A 108 -14.23 15.21 31.96
C GLY A 108 -15.10 14.13 31.28
N PRO A 109 -16.39 14.00 31.65
CA PRO A 109 -17.31 13.06 31.01
C PRO A 109 -17.31 13.28 29.50
N ARG A 110 -16.91 12.24 28.75
CA ARG A 110 -16.76 12.29 27.29
C ARG A 110 -18.11 12.00 26.63
N ASP A 111 -19.12 12.75 27.05
CA ASP A 111 -20.48 12.50 26.63
C ASP A 111 -20.86 13.53 25.56
N ASN A 112 -21.37 13.03 24.43
CA ASN A 112 -21.84 13.79 23.25
C ASN A 112 -20.82 14.14 22.15
N ARG A 113 -19.73 13.37 21.98
CA ARG A 113 -19.28 13.16 20.59
C ARG A 113 -20.24 12.16 19.98
N GLY A 114 -21.14 12.65 19.12
CA GLY A 114 -21.94 11.79 18.25
C GLY A 114 -21.05 10.76 17.54
N PRO A 115 -21.63 9.63 17.07
CA PRO A 115 -20.85 8.62 16.39
C PRO A 115 -20.01 9.28 15.31
N LEU A 116 -18.69 9.07 15.37
CA LEU A 116 -17.69 9.68 14.48
C LEU A 116 -17.80 9.17 13.02
N LEU A 117 -18.97 8.65 12.66
CA LEU A 117 -19.25 7.71 11.58
C LEU A 117 -20.10 8.32 10.46
N LYS A 118 -20.21 9.66 10.39
CA LYS A 118 -20.78 10.33 9.21
C LYS A 118 -19.72 11.28 8.64
N GLY A 119 -18.78 10.72 7.86
CA GLY A 119 -17.80 11.50 7.09
C GLY A 119 -16.31 11.18 7.29
N ARG A 120 -15.93 10.17 8.08
CA ARG A 120 -14.53 9.73 8.11
C ARG A 120 -14.19 8.92 6.87
N ILE A 121 -13.30 9.46 6.06
CA ILE A 121 -12.64 8.79 4.93
C ILE A 121 -11.65 7.71 5.44
N LEU A 122 -11.31 7.71 6.74
CA LEU A 122 -10.26 6.88 7.34
C LEU A 122 -10.81 5.82 8.29
N SER A 123 -10.36 4.58 8.13
CA SER A 123 -10.60 3.48 9.07
C SER A 123 -9.89 3.72 10.42
N SER A 124 -10.29 2.98 11.46
CA SER A 124 -9.59 3.02 12.75
C SER A 124 -8.13 2.57 12.64
N GLU A 125 -7.85 1.59 11.77
CA GLU A 125 -6.49 1.07 11.54
C GLU A 125 -5.62 2.11 10.81
N ALA A 126 -6.17 2.79 9.81
CA ALA A 126 -5.51 3.90 9.14
C ALA A 126 -5.15 5.03 10.12
N ILE A 127 -6.10 5.42 10.99
CA ILE A 127 -5.87 6.45 12.01
C ILE A 127 -4.75 6.04 12.98
N GLN A 128 -4.80 4.81 13.48
CA GLN A 128 -3.76 4.31 14.40
C GLN A 128 -2.39 4.24 13.71
N SER A 129 -2.36 3.85 12.44
CA SER A 129 -1.13 3.80 11.63
C SER A 129 -0.52 5.19 11.44
N ILE A 130 -1.31 6.19 11.05
CA ILE A 130 -0.86 7.59 10.91
C ILE A 130 -0.28 8.10 12.23
N GLN A 131 -1.00 7.90 13.33
CA GLN A 131 -0.55 8.39 14.63
C GLN A 131 0.75 7.71 15.07
N SER A 132 0.87 6.40 14.81
CA SER A 132 2.07 5.64 15.14
C SER A 132 3.26 6.09 14.29
N LEU A 133 3.08 6.30 12.98
CA LEU A 133 4.10 6.86 12.10
C LEU A 133 4.57 8.24 12.56
N LYS A 134 3.64 9.13 12.92
CA LYS A 134 3.98 10.47 13.43
C LYS A 134 4.75 10.43 14.74
N ARG A 135 4.41 9.49 15.63
CA ARG A 135 5.17 9.26 16.88
C ARG A 135 6.58 8.74 16.58
N ALA A 136 6.70 7.74 15.71
CA ALA A 136 8.00 7.17 15.31
C ALA A 136 8.91 8.21 14.64
N ASN A 137 8.34 9.10 13.83
CA ASN A 137 9.10 10.18 13.20
C ASN A 137 9.70 11.15 14.22
N ARG A 138 8.93 11.52 15.26
CA ARG A 138 9.40 12.43 16.32
C ARG A 138 10.53 11.82 17.15
N THR A 139 10.53 10.49 17.29
CA THR A 139 11.56 9.78 18.05
C THR A 139 12.73 9.30 17.19
N GLY A 140 12.76 9.63 15.88
CA GLY A 140 13.80 9.20 14.95
C GLY A 140 13.81 7.69 14.64
N SER A 141 12.73 6.97 14.96
CA SER A 141 12.65 5.50 14.91
C SER A 141 11.88 4.99 13.69
N LEU A 142 12.05 5.62 12.54
CA LEU A 142 11.36 5.23 11.31
C LEU A 142 11.77 3.85 10.79
N SER A 143 12.99 3.39 11.07
CA SER A 143 13.50 2.10 10.57
C SER A 143 13.16 0.90 11.45
N LEU A 144 12.87 1.12 12.74
CA LEU A 144 12.68 0.05 13.73
C LEU A 144 11.22 -0.10 14.20
N SER A 145 10.39 0.93 13.97
CA SER A 145 9.01 1.01 14.46
C SER A 145 8.06 1.42 13.34
N LEU A 146 8.14 0.74 12.20
CA LEU A 146 7.02 0.77 11.26
C LEU A 146 5.94 -0.15 11.84
N PRO A 147 4.78 0.39 12.27
CA PRO A 147 3.59 -0.43 12.50
C PRO A 147 3.28 -1.18 11.20
N PRO A 148 2.39 -2.17 11.21
CA PRO A 148 2.25 -3.11 10.10
C PRO A 148 1.55 -2.48 8.88
N LEU A 149 2.19 -1.49 8.23
CA LEU A 149 1.77 -0.93 6.96
C LEU A 149 1.60 -2.06 5.93
N ARG A 150 2.46 -3.08 6.00
CA ARG A 150 2.37 -4.29 5.16
C ARG A 150 1.13 -5.15 5.43
N ARG A 151 0.53 -5.08 6.62
CA ARG A 151 -0.72 -5.78 6.94
C ARG A 151 -1.96 -4.92 6.72
N LEU A 152 -1.77 -3.62 6.45
CA LEU A 152 -2.84 -2.69 6.24
C LEU A 152 -3.40 -2.88 4.83
N LEU A 153 -4.73 -2.88 4.69
CA LEU A 153 -5.39 -3.06 3.40
C LEU A 153 -4.98 -1.96 2.40
N LYS A 154 -4.97 -2.26 1.10
CA LYS A 154 -4.64 -1.29 0.04
C LYS A 154 -5.42 0.03 0.17
N ALA A 155 -6.73 -0.06 0.41
CA ALA A 155 -7.59 1.11 0.58
C ALA A 155 -7.16 1.98 1.78
N ASP A 156 -6.81 1.34 2.89
CA ASP A 156 -6.35 2.03 4.09
C ASP A 156 -4.95 2.62 3.89
N LEU A 157 -4.02 1.95 3.20
CA LEU A 157 -2.72 2.53 2.85
C LEU A 157 -2.86 3.78 1.96
N LEU A 158 -3.74 3.72 0.95
CA LEU A 158 -4.04 4.88 0.11
C LEU A 158 -4.65 6.02 0.94
N ALA A 159 -5.53 5.70 1.87
CA ALA A 159 -6.15 6.67 2.76
C ALA A 159 -5.13 7.29 3.74
N VAL A 160 -4.22 6.48 4.27
CA VAL A 160 -3.07 6.92 5.09
C VAL A 160 -2.17 7.87 4.30
N LEU A 161 -1.80 7.48 3.08
CA LEU A 161 -0.97 8.29 2.19
C LEU A 161 -1.64 9.66 1.93
N ARG A 162 -2.89 9.66 1.49
CA ARG A 162 -3.65 10.90 1.22
C ARG A 162 -3.81 11.78 2.45
N GLU A 163 -4.04 11.20 3.63
CA GLU A 163 -4.12 11.97 4.87
C GLU A 163 -2.76 12.55 5.29
N LEU A 164 -1.65 11.84 5.07
CA LEU A 164 -0.31 12.37 5.33
C LEU A 164 0.04 13.52 4.40
N LEU A 165 -0.28 13.39 3.10
CA LEU A 165 -0.13 14.47 2.11
C LEU A 165 -1.00 15.68 2.48
N ARG A 166 -2.24 15.45 2.93
CA ARG A 166 -3.15 16.53 3.40
C ARG A 166 -2.61 17.26 4.64
N GLN A 167 -1.79 16.58 5.45
CA GLN A 167 -1.12 17.17 6.62
C GLN A 167 0.29 17.69 6.30
N ASP A 168 0.70 17.71 5.03
CA ASP A 168 2.04 18.11 4.58
C ASP A 168 3.20 17.31 5.21
N HIS A 169 2.93 16.10 5.72
CA HIS A 169 3.98 15.20 6.22
C HIS A 169 4.59 14.40 5.04
N CYS A 170 5.20 15.12 4.09
CA CYS A 170 5.59 14.56 2.79
C CYS A 170 6.66 13.47 2.88
N THR A 171 7.61 13.58 3.81
CA THR A 171 8.64 12.55 4.03
C THR A 171 8.05 11.21 4.47
N LEU A 172 7.07 11.25 5.38
CA LEU A 172 6.30 10.07 5.78
C LEU A 172 5.43 9.55 4.64
N ALA A 173 4.84 10.45 3.86
CA ALA A 173 4.04 10.09 2.70
C ALA A 173 4.86 9.32 1.66
N VAL A 174 6.08 9.77 1.34
CA VAL A 174 7.00 9.07 0.43
C VAL A 174 7.35 7.68 0.98
N HIS A 175 7.54 7.54 2.29
CA HIS A 175 7.78 6.24 2.91
C HIS A 175 6.56 5.30 2.80
N VAL A 176 5.34 5.82 3.02
CA VAL A 176 4.12 5.01 2.81
C VAL A 176 3.96 4.65 1.34
N LEU A 177 4.27 5.57 0.42
CA LEU A 177 4.26 5.29 -1.01
C LEU A 177 5.23 4.16 -1.39
N SER A 178 6.45 4.13 -0.85
CA SER A 178 7.39 3.04 -1.12
C SER A 178 6.88 1.69 -0.60
N THR A 179 6.23 1.66 0.57
CA THR A 179 5.55 0.43 1.05
C THR A 179 4.42 0.02 0.12
N LEU A 180 3.59 0.97 -0.33
CA LEU A 180 2.47 0.73 -1.25
C LEU A 180 2.97 0.19 -2.61
N ARG A 181 4.08 0.73 -3.13
CA ARG A 181 4.74 0.26 -4.36
C ARG A 181 5.19 -1.19 -4.24
N SER A 182 5.75 -1.56 -3.09
CA SER A 182 6.25 -2.92 -2.85
C SER A 182 5.15 -3.96 -2.64
N GLU A 183 4.00 -3.56 -2.10
CA GLU A 183 2.90 -4.47 -1.76
C GLU A 183 1.84 -4.57 -2.86
N TYR A 184 1.60 -3.48 -3.61
CA TYR A 184 0.48 -3.39 -4.57
C TYR A 184 0.85 -2.76 -5.93
N PRO A 185 1.85 -3.28 -6.68
CA PRO A 185 2.14 -2.82 -8.04
C PRO A 185 1.07 -3.29 -9.06
N PRO A 186 0.86 -2.56 -10.18
CA PRO A 186 1.36 -1.22 -10.49
C PRO A 186 0.53 -0.11 -9.80
N LEU A 187 1.16 1.04 -9.58
CA LEU A 187 0.49 2.23 -9.03
C LEU A 187 0.08 3.20 -10.13
N ASP A 188 -1.05 3.88 -9.90
CA ASP A 188 -1.57 4.91 -10.80
C ASP A 188 -0.66 6.16 -10.81
N LEU A 189 -0.32 6.64 -12.01
CA LEU A 189 0.43 7.88 -12.23
C LEU A 189 -0.26 9.10 -11.63
N THR A 190 -1.58 9.07 -11.48
CA THR A 190 -2.35 10.12 -10.81
C THR A 190 -1.91 10.29 -9.35
N LEU A 191 -1.57 9.18 -8.67
CA LEU A 191 -1.08 9.20 -7.30
C LEU A 191 0.33 9.80 -7.21
N TYR A 192 1.20 9.46 -8.17
CA TYR A 192 2.52 10.10 -8.28
C TYR A 192 2.37 11.61 -8.49
N ALA A 193 1.44 12.04 -9.33
CA ALA A 193 1.17 13.47 -9.53
C ALA A 193 0.72 14.16 -8.23
N GLU A 194 -0.17 13.53 -7.44
CA GLU A 194 -0.58 14.05 -6.13
C GLU A 194 0.62 14.22 -5.17
N VAL A 195 1.49 13.22 -5.10
CA VAL A 195 2.69 13.23 -4.25
C VAL A 195 3.69 14.29 -4.71
N VAL A 196 4.00 14.36 -6.00
CA VAL A 196 4.89 15.38 -6.57
C VAL A 196 4.36 16.79 -6.31
N THR A 197 3.05 17.00 -6.47
CA THR A 197 2.42 18.30 -6.20
C THR A 197 2.53 18.68 -4.72
N ALA A 198 2.42 17.73 -3.79
CA ALA A 198 2.60 17.99 -2.37
C ALA A 198 4.07 18.26 -2.02
N LEU A 199 5.01 17.47 -2.54
CA LEU A 199 6.45 17.69 -2.37
C LEU A 199 6.88 19.06 -2.90
N SER A 200 6.37 19.44 -4.08
CA SER A 200 6.64 20.74 -4.69
C SER A 200 6.18 21.90 -3.81
N ARG A 201 4.99 21.79 -3.20
CA ARG A 201 4.46 22.81 -2.28
C ARG A 201 5.29 22.95 -1.01
N ASN A 202 5.95 21.87 -0.59
CA ASN A 202 6.81 21.84 0.60
C ASN A 202 8.29 22.09 0.27
N GLY A 203 8.65 22.35 -0.99
CA GLY A 203 10.04 22.62 -1.40
C GLY A 203 10.95 21.37 -1.41
N GLU A 204 10.39 20.17 -1.29
CA GLU A 204 11.12 18.90 -1.19
C GLU A 204 11.58 18.40 -2.58
N ARG A 205 12.37 19.22 -3.28
CA ARG A 205 12.77 19.00 -4.68
C ARG A 205 13.58 17.72 -4.88
N ASP A 206 14.51 17.43 -3.99
CA ASP A 206 15.36 16.23 -4.08
C ASP A 206 14.54 14.94 -3.95
N GLN A 207 13.47 14.97 -3.16
CA GLN A 207 12.56 13.83 -3.03
C GLN A 207 11.76 13.60 -4.30
N ILE A 208 11.43 14.66 -5.04
CA ILE A 208 10.78 14.53 -6.37
C ILE A 208 11.72 13.82 -7.33
N ASP A 209 12.98 14.25 -7.42
CA ASP A 209 13.92 13.63 -8.35
C ASP A 209 14.23 12.18 -7.97
N ARG A 210 14.37 11.87 -6.67
CA ARG A 210 14.48 10.48 -6.20
C ARG A 210 13.26 9.65 -6.58
N LEU A 211 12.06 10.16 -6.31
CA LEU A 211 10.81 9.47 -6.63
C LEU A 211 10.67 9.19 -8.13
N MET A 212 10.99 10.19 -8.95
CA MET A 212 10.97 10.07 -10.41
C MET A 212 12.07 9.15 -10.91
N GLY A 213 13.26 9.16 -10.29
CA GLY A 213 14.36 8.26 -10.61
C GLY A 213 14.03 6.77 -10.37
N GLU A 214 13.26 6.49 -9.32
CA GLU A 214 12.76 5.14 -9.02
C GLU A 214 11.62 4.68 -9.93
N LEU A 215 11.00 5.55 -10.73
CA LEU A 215 9.86 5.18 -11.57
C LEU A 215 10.37 4.40 -12.79
N GLU A 216 10.36 3.08 -12.74
CA GLU A 216 10.83 2.23 -13.83
C GLU A 216 9.71 1.86 -14.78
N GLY A 217 9.86 2.21 -16.06
CA GLY A 217 9.04 1.75 -17.18
C GLY A 217 7.56 2.10 -17.08
N ILE A 218 6.95 2.54 -18.18
CA ILE A 218 5.49 2.70 -18.21
C ILE A 218 4.87 1.34 -18.60
N GLN A 219 5.10 0.29 -17.79
CA GLN A 219 4.50 -1.02 -18.04
C GLN A 219 3.10 -1.09 -17.41
N GLY A 220 2.08 -1.13 -18.28
CA GLY A 220 0.71 -1.48 -17.91
C GLY A 220 -0.10 -0.37 -17.22
N GLY A 221 -0.03 0.88 -17.69
CA GLY A 221 -0.71 2.01 -17.03
C GLY A 221 -1.15 3.18 -17.93
N TYR A 222 -1.34 2.97 -19.23
CA TYR A 222 -1.86 4.01 -20.15
C TYR A 222 -3.38 4.06 -20.23
N GLU A 223 -4.10 3.58 -19.23
CA GLU A 223 -5.56 3.70 -19.24
C GLU A 223 -6.03 5.17 -19.19
N SER A 224 -5.13 6.15 -18.98
CA SER A 224 -5.45 7.54 -19.25
C SER A 224 -4.24 8.43 -19.49
N ASP A 225 -4.09 8.95 -20.71
CA ASP A 225 -3.19 10.08 -21.02
C ASP A 225 -3.39 11.26 -20.05
N LYS A 226 -4.58 11.38 -19.45
CA LYS A 226 -4.88 12.35 -18.39
C LYS A 226 -4.02 12.19 -17.14
N ALA A 227 -3.68 10.95 -16.74
CA ALA A 227 -2.85 10.69 -15.57
C ALA A 227 -1.39 11.11 -15.82
N LEU A 228 -0.87 10.78 -17.01
CA LEU A 228 0.46 11.21 -17.44
C LEU A 228 0.54 12.73 -17.60
N VAL A 229 -0.48 13.36 -18.19
CA VAL A 229 -0.60 14.83 -18.26
C VAL A 229 -0.54 15.46 -16.86
N LYS A 230 -1.25 14.89 -15.87
CA LYS A 230 -1.21 15.39 -14.49
C LYS A 230 0.19 15.30 -13.90
N LEU A 231 0.88 14.19 -14.12
CA LEU A 231 2.25 14.00 -13.63
C LEU A 231 3.22 14.99 -14.29
N ILE A 232 3.16 15.16 -15.61
CA ILE A 232 3.98 16.13 -16.34
C ILE A 232 3.74 17.54 -15.82
N LYS A 233 2.46 17.94 -15.67
CA LYS A 233 2.12 19.25 -15.10
C LYS A 233 2.66 19.43 -13.68
N ALA A 234 2.61 18.40 -12.84
CA ALA A 234 3.15 18.45 -11.48
C ALA A 234 4.68 18.63 -11.48
N VAL A 235 5.41 17.86 -12.29
CA VAL A 235 6.87 17.91 -12.38
C VAL A 235 7.36 19.22 -13.00
N VAL A 236 6.74 19.65 -14.09
CA VAL A 236 7.02 20.94 -14.73
C VAL A 236 6.70 22.08 -13.76
N GLY A 237 5.57 22.01 -13.05
CA GLY A 237 5.17 22.92 -11.98
C GLY A 237 6.19 23.03 -10.84
N ALA A 238 6.86 21.92 -10.52
CA ALA A 238 7.92 21.84 -9.52
C ALA A 238 9.29 22.31 -10.01
N GLU A 239 9.39 22.74 -11.28
CA GLU A 239 10.64 23.18 -11.93
C GLU A 239 11.73 22.10 -11.91
N ARG A 240 11.33 20.82 -11.99
CA ARG A 240 12.26 19.69 -12.03
C ARG A 240 12.54 19.28 -13.47
N ARG A 241 13.56 19.90 -14.07
CA ARG A 241 14.02 19.64 -15.43
C ARG A 241 14.35 18.18 -15.68
N GLU A 242 15.27 17.61 -14.91
CA GLU A 242 15.72 16.23 -15.07
C GLU A 242 14.56 15.23 -15.01
N SER A 243 13.66 15.44 -14.05
CA SER A 243 12.45 14.64 -13.91
C SER A 243 11.51 14.75 -15.14
N ALA A 244 11.38 15.92 -15.75
CA ALA A 244 10.56 16.11 -16.95
C ALA A 244 11.19 15.44 -18.19
N VAL A 245 12.49 15.60 -18.38
CA VAL A 245 13.25 14.92 -19.45
C VAL A 245 13.17 13.41 -19.29
N ARG A 246 13.26 12.90 -18.05
CA ARG A 246 13.11 11.48 -17.75
C ARG A 246 11.72 10.95 -18.11
N ILE A 247 10.65 11.72 -17.89
CA ILE A 247 9.30 11.32 -18.34
C ILE A 247 9.27 11.18 -19.86
N TYR A 248 9.84 12.15 -20.58
CA TYR A 248 9.93 12.07 -22.04
C TYR A 248 10.74 10.84 -22.51
N ALA A 249 11.90 10.55 -21.87
CA ALA A 249 12.71 9.38 -22.19
C ALA A 249 11.91 8.08 -21.99
N MET A 250 11.21 7.95 -20.86
CA MET A 250 10.35 6.79 -20.60
C MET A 250 9.23 6.66 -21.66
N MET A 251 8.62 7.76 -22.10
CA MET A 251 7.62 7.74 -23.17
C MET A 251 8.21 7.23 -24.49
N ARG A 252 9.44 7.62 -24.81
CA ARG A 252 10.12 7.10 -26.01
C ARG A 252 10.45 5.62 -25.91
N GLU A 253 10.98 5.19 -24.78
CA GLU A 253 11.35 3.79 -24.53
C GLU A 253 10.12 2.86 -24.60
N SER A 254 8.95 3.36 -24.22
CA SER A 254 7.68 2.64 -24.36
C SER A 254 7.09 2.64 -25.78
N GLY A 255 7.83 3.14 -26.78
CA GLY A 255 7.43 3.08 -28.18
C GLY A 255 6.55 4.24 -28.65
N TRP A 256 6.52 5.39 -27.96
CA TRP A 256 5.79 6.55 -28.45
C TRP A 256 6.26 6.97 -29.84
N GLY A 257 5.31 7.04 -30.78
CA GLY A 257 5.58 7.31 -32.21
C GLY A 257 5.87 6.05 -33.03
N SER A 258 5.70 4.88 -32.43
CA SER A 258 5.60 3.59 -33.14
C SER A 258 4.13 3.25 -33.38
N GLU A 259 3.84 2.32 -34.28
CA GLU A 259 2.46 1.85 -34.57
C GLU A 259 1.70 1.34 -33.33
N SER A 260 2.41 0.96 -32.26
CA SER A 260 1.85 0.34 -31.06
C SER A 260 1.28 1.32 -30.04
N TRP A 261 1.78 2.57 -29.99
CA TRP A 261 1.31 3.56 -29.02
C TRP A 261 1.57 4.99 -29.47
N GLU A 262 0.49 5.77 -29.51
CA GLU A 262 0.51 7.20 -29.79
C GLU A 262 -0.07 7.96 -28.61
N ALA A 263 0.60 9.03 -28.21
CA ALA A 263 0.12 9.94 -27.17
C ALA A 263 -0.91 10.91 -27.75
N ASP A 264 -1.94 11.22 -26.98
CA ASP A 264 -2.91 12.26 -27.27
C ASP A 264 -2.22 13.58 -27.65
N GLU A 265 -2.79 14.31 -28.61
CA GLU A 265 -2.28 15.60 -29.06
C GLU A 265 -2.09 16.58 -27.88
N TYR A 266 -3.05 16.59 -26.96
CA TYR A 266 -2.99 17.43 -25.76
C TYR A 266 -1.82 17.07 -24.84
N LEU A 267 -1.51 15.78 -24.71
CA LEU A 267 -0.39 15.30 -23.91
C LEU A 267 0.94 15.75 -24.51
N ALA A 268 1.11 15.59 -25.83
CA ALA A 268 2.30 16.06 -26.55
C ALA A 268 2.47 17.59 -26.45
N GLU A 269 1.38 18.35 -26.57
CA GLU A 269 1.42 19.81 -26.43
C GLU A 269 1.83 20.25 -25.02
N VAL A 270 1.23 19.63 -23.98
CA VAL A 270 1.56 19.91 -22.58
C VAL A 270 3.04 19.62 -22.30
N LEU A 271 3.56 18.51 -22.82
CA LEU A 271 4.96 18.14 -22.65
C LEU A 271 5.90 19.10 -23.38
N SER A 272 5.65 19.42 -24.66
CA SER A 272 6.47 20.36 -25.44
C SER A 272 6.55 21.72 -24.75
N LYS A 273 5.40 22.30 -24.36
CA LYS A 273 5.35 23.58 -23.65
C LYS A 273 6.09 23.52 -22.30
N GLY A 274 5.95 22.42 -21.58
CA GLY A 274 6.63 22.21 -20.30
C GLY A 274 8.15 22.17 -20.45
N LEU A 275 8.65 21.45 -21.45
CA LEU A 275 10.09 21.34 -21.73
C LEU A 275 10.71 22.69 -22.13
N ARG A 276 10.06 23.47 -23.02
CA ARG A 276 10.52 24.84 -23.34
C ARG A 276 10.63 25.71 -22.10
N ARG A 277 9.63 25.66 -21.22
CA ARG A 277 9.64 26.42 -19.96
C ARG A 277 10.81 26.06 -19.05
N LEU A 278 11.32 24.82 -19.15
CA LEU A 278 12.45 24.33 -18.37
C LEU A 278 13.81 24.59 -19.06
N GLY A 279 13.81 25.15 -20.27
CA GLY A 279 14.98 25.44 -21.09
C GLY A 279 15.37 24.33 -22.08
N GLU A 280 14.55 23.28 -22.22
CA GLU A 280 14.82 22.13 -23.09
C GLU A 280 14.18 22.32 -24.48
N GLU A 281 14.66 23.33 -25.21
CA GLU A 281 14.08 23.73 -26.51
C GLU A 281 14.22 22.64 -27.59
N ASP A 282 15.35 21.95 -27.65
CA ASP A 282 15.61 20.91 -28.66
C ASP A 282 14.65 19.73 -28.49
N LEU A 283 14.51 19.23 -27.26
CA LEU A 283 13.56 18.15 -26.94
C LEU A 283 12.11 18.60 -27.17
N ALA A 284 11.78 19.84 -26.81
CA ALA A 284 10.45 20.37 -27.05
C ALA A 284 10.10 20.48 -28.54
N ALA A 285 11.08 20.83 -29.39
CA ALA A 285 10.94 20.85 -30.84
C ALA A 285 10.73 19.42 -31.39
N GLU A 286 11.49 18.44 -30.89
CA GLU A 286 11.31 17.03 -31.25
C GLU A 286 9.88 16.58 -30.96
N VAL A 287 9.37 16.81 -29.74
CA VAL A 287 7.99 16.49 -29.34
C VAL A 287 6.96 17.13 -30.28
N ALA A 288 7.14 18.41 -30.60
CA ALA A 288 6.21 19.15 -31.46
C ALA A 288 6.21 18.61 -32.90
N THR A 289 7.37 18.29 -33.46
CA THR A 289 7.48 17.72 -34.81
C THR A 289 6.88 16.33 -34.88
N GLN A 290 7.07 15.51 -33.85
CA GLN A 290 6.50 14.17 -33.75
C GLN A 290 4.97 14.23 -33.74
N SER A 291 4.38 15.13 -32.94
CA SER A 291 2.93 15.37 -32.96
C SER A 291 2.41 15.87 -34.32
N GLN A 292 3.15 16.74 -35.02
CA GLN A 292 2.75 17.25 -36.34
C GLN A 292 2.84 16.20 -37.46
N ARG A 293 3.81 15.30 -37.42
CA ARG A 293 3.94 14.20 -38.40
C ARG A 293 2.73 13.28 -38.35
N LEU A 294 2.25 12.98 -37.14
CA LEU A 294 1.05 12.17 -36.92
C LEU A 294 -0.20 12.80 -37.56
N ARG A 295 -0.36 14.13 -37.46
CA ARG A 295 -1.47 14.85 -38.13
C ARG A 295 -1.47 14.71 -39.66
N LYS A 296 -0.32 14.48 -40.29
CA LYS A 296 -0.19 14.41 -41.77
C LYS A 296 -0.20 12.98 -42.33
N GLY A 297 0.01 11.97 -41.49
CA GLY A 297 0.01 10.55 -41.90
C GLY A 297 -1.35 9.85 -41.81
N GLY A 298 -2.37 10.52 -41.24
CA GLY A 298 -3.72 9.99 -41.05
C GLY A 298 -4.76 10.42 -42.10
N THR A 299 -4.32 10.96 -43.25
CA THR A 299 -5.17 11.29 -44.42
C THR A 299 -4.77 10.46 -45.61
#